data_AF-A0A2G8HXU8-F1
#
_entry.id   AF-A0A2G8HXU8-F1
#
_cell.length_a   1.000
_cell.length_b   1.000
_cell.length_c   1.000
_cell.angle_alpha   90.00
_cell.angle_beta   90.00
_cell.angle_gamma   90.00
#
_symmetry.space_group_name_H-M   'P 1'
#
loop_
_entity.id
_entity.type
_entity.pdbx_description
1 polymer ?
#
loop_
_entity_poly.entity_id
_entity_poly.type
_entity_poly.pdbx_seq_one_letter_code
_entity_poly.pdbx_strand_id
1 'polypeptide(L)'
;MKKSLLVLLSLLCLNSTYAISDSDCRDIYNESFENLVSASIDFNQGYSDKFEFSAQVAEISTRVSAIRAICLAVESPDNKKCVATYKKRYKTLRNQIKLTSVLVGNQTEVKPRVIQSITNEFSSLINRVKCGDL
;
A
#
# COMPACT_ATOMS: atom_id res chain seq x y z
N MET A 1 -19.20 30.92 21.24
CA MET A 1 -18.04 30.06 20.89
C MET A 1 -18.26 28.55 21.09
N LYS A 2 -19.25 28.09 21.87
CA LYS A 2 -19.49 26.64 22.10
C LYS A 2 -20.23 25.91 20.96
N LYS A 3 -20.88 26.62 20.04
CA LYS A 3 -21.67 26.01 18.96
C LYS A 3 -20.84 25.52 17.76
N SER A 4 -19.67 26.12 17.50
CA SER A 4 -18.80 25.69 16.39
C SER A 4 -18.05 24.38 16.68
N LEU A 5 -17.78 24.08 17.95
CA LEU A 5 -17.11 22.83 18.34
C LEU A 5 -18.01 21.61 18.09
N LEU A 6 -19.32 21.77 18.27
CA LEU A 6 -20.31 20.71 18.10
C LEU A 6 -20.51 20.34 16.62
N VAL A 7 -20.41 21.33 15.72
CA VAL A 7 -20.47 21.11 14.27
C VAL A 7 -19.22 20.39 13.76
N LEU A 8 -18.04 20.72 14.31
CA LEU A 8 -16.79 20.03 13.98
C LEU A 8 -16.79 18.57 14.47
N LEU A 9 -17.37 18.30 15.64
CA LEU A 9 -17.50 16.95 16.17
C LEU A 9 -18.51 16.10 15.38
N SER A 10 -19.59 16.69 14.88
CA SER A 10 -20.56 15.98 14.04
C SER A 10 -20.02 15.67 12.63
N LEU A 11 -19.08 16.46 12.12
CA LEU A 11 -18.37 16.18 10.86
C LEU A 11 -17.39 14.99 10.99
N LEU A 12 -16.93 14.67 12.21
CA LEU A 12 -16.09 13.49 12.49
C LEU A 12 -16.89 12.19 12.59
N CYS A 13 -18.22 12.25 12.71
CA CYS A 13 -19.10 11.08 12.78
C CYS A 13 -19.53 10.54 11.40
N LEU A 14 -19.11 11.17 10.30
CA LEU A 14 -19.33 10.67 8.94
C LEU A 14 -18.22 9.74 8.45
N ASN A 15 -17.37 9.24 9.35
CA ASN A 15 -16.49 8.11 9.04
C ASN A 15 -17.37 6.87 8.96
N SER A 16 -17.84 6.59 7.75
CA SER A 16 -18.32 5.30 7.31
C SER A 16 -17.44 4.22 7.94
N THR A 17 -17.97 3.56 8.97
CA THR A 17 -17.50 2.27 9.41
C THR A 17 -17.78 1.29 8.29
N TYR A 18 -16.93 1.33 7.25
CA TYR A 18 -16.66 0.17 6.44
C TYR A 18 -16.16 -0.86 7.44
N ALA A 19 -17.01 -1.83 7.76
CA ALA A 19 -16.58 -3.04 8.41
C ALA A 19 -15.64 -3.72 7.41
N ILE A 20 -14.36 -3.37 7.49
CA ILE A 20 -13.28 -3.98 6.71
C ILE A 20 -13.35 -5.46 7.05
N SER A 21 -13.70 -6.26 6.05
CA SER A 21 -13.70 -7.71 6.12
C SER A 21 -12.27 -8.24 6.10
N ASP A 22 -12.10 -9.49 6.48
CA ASP A 22 -10.80 -10.17 6.44
C ASP A 22 -10.16 -10.13 5.04
N SER A 23 -10.95 -10.25 3.97
CA SER A 23 -10.49 -10.13 2.58
C SER A 23 -9.96 -8.74 2.25
N ASP A 24 -10.60 -7.69 2.78
CA ASP A 24 -10.23 -6.29 2.49
C ASP A 24 -8.81 -5.97 2.99
N CYS A 25 -8.35 -6.67 4.04
CA CYS A 25 -7.00 -6.52 4.56
C CYS A 25 -5.91 -7.01 3.60
N ARG A 26 -6.17 -8.09 2.87
CA ARG A 26 -5.27 -8.60 1.84
C ARG A 26 -5.29 -7.70 0.61
N ASP A 27 -6.48 -7.35 0.17
CA ASP A 27 -6.71 -6.68 -1.11
C ASP A 27 -6.07 -5.29 -1.14
N ILE A 28 -6.04 -4.60 0.01
CA ILE A 28 -5.36 -3.30 0.13
C ILE A 28 -3.85 -3.40 -0.07
N TYR A 29 -3.20 -4.46 0.43
CA TYR A 29 -1.78 -4.65 0.14
C TYR A 29 -1.54 -5.02 -1.32
N ASN A 30 -2.49 -5.72 -1.96
CA ASN A 30 -2.41 -6.02 -3.40
C ASN A 30 -2.56 -4.75 -4.24
N GLU A 31 -3.65 -4.02 -4.05
CA GLU A 31 -3.95 -2.76 -4.75
C GLU A 31 -2.81 -1.75 -4.55
N SER A 32 -2.32 -1.61 -3.32
CA SER A 32 -1.21 -0.70 -3.01
C SER A 32 0.11 -1.13 -3.66
N PHE A 33 0.33 -2.44 -3.85
CA PHE A 33 1.48 -2.93 -4.62
C PHE A 33 1.32 -2.58 -6.10
N GLU A 34 0.15 -2.83 -6.69
CA GLU A 34 -0.14 -2.53 -8.10
C GLU A 34 -0.02 -1.02 -8.38
N ASN A 35 -0.56 -0.18 -7.49
CA ASN A 35 -0.43 1.27 -7.57
C ASN A 35 1.04 1.72 -7.47
N LEU A 36 1.84 1.11 -6.58
CA LEU A 36 3.28 1.39 -6.52
C LEU A 36 4.02 0.98 -7.80
N VAL A 37 3.63 -0.14 -8.41
CA VAL A 37 4.20 -0.58 -9.69
C VAL A 37 3.85 0.42 -10.79
N SER A 38 2.59 0.83 -10.91
CA SER A 38 2.16 1.82 -11.91
C SER A 38 2.92 3.13 -11.76
N ALA A 39 2.93 3.71 -10.55
CA ALA A 39 3.64 4.96 -10.26
C ALA A 39 5.15 4.85 -10.57
N SER A 40 5.75 3.69 -10.29
CA SER A 40 7.17 3.44 -10.60
C SER A 40 7.42 3.38 -12.11
N ILE A 41 6.51 2.79 -12.88
CA ILE A 41 6.59 2.74 -14.35
C ILE A 41 6.46 4.15 -14.93
N ASP A 42 5.47 4.92 -14.48
CA ASP A 42 5.24 6.30 -14.94
C ASP A 42 6.45 7.20 -14.64
N PHE A 43 7.03 7.08 -13.45
CA PHE A 43 8.26 7.78 -13.08
C PHE A 43 9.45 7.38 -13.98
N ASN A 44 9.65 6.08 -14.21
CA ASN A 44 10.73 5.58 -15.05
C ASN A 44 10.60 6.00 -16.53
N GLN A 45 9.36 6.13 -17.02
CA GLN A 45 9.05 6.54 -18.39
C GLN A 45 9.02 8.08 -18.55
N GLY A 46 9.16 8.82 -17.45
CA GLY A 46 9.12 10.28 -17.44
C GLY A 46 7.72 10.86 -17.59
N TYR A 47 6.67 10.06 -17.42
CA TYR A 47 5.29 10.52 -17.39
C TYR A 47 4.93 11.19 -16.07
N SER A 48 5.65 10.87 -15.00
CA SER A 48 5.53 11.52 -13.70
C SER A 48 6.85 12.12 -13.26
N ASP A 49 6.82 13.35 -12.74
CA ASP A 49 8.00 13.99 -12.17
C ASP A 49 8.30 13.51 -10.73
N LYS A 50 9.46 13.88 -10.20
CA LYS A 50 9.90 13.45 -8.87
C LYS A 50 8.97 13.87 -7.72
N PHE A 51 8.26 15.00 -7.85
CA PHE A 51 7.36 15.50 -6.82
C PHE A 51 6.03 14.76 -6.88
N GLU A 52 5.48 14.61 -8.08
CA GLU A 52 4.24 13.84 -8.30
C GLU A 52 4.44 12.38 -7.89
N PHE A 53 5.51 11.72 -8.35
CA PHE A 53 5.84 10.36 -7.94
C PHE A 53 6.00 10.23 -6.42
N SER A 54 6.68 11.20 -5.78
CA SER A 54 6.85 11.20 -4.32
C SER A 54 5.51 11.36 -3.58
N ALA A 55 4.62 12.20 -4.08
CA ALA A 55 3.29 12.42 -3.53
C ALA A 55 2.44 11.14 -3.64
N GLN A 56 2.41 10.50 -4.81
CA GLN A 56 1.71 9.23 -5.02
C GLN A 56 2.23 8.14 -4.07
N VAL A 57 3.55 7.99 -3.95
CA VAL A 57 4.15 7.00 -3.04
C VAL A 57 3.81 7.30 -1.57
N ALA A 58 3.76 8.57 -1.17
CA ALA A 58 3.36 8.97 0.17
C ALA A 58 1.87 8.70 0.44
N GLU A 59 1.00 9.00 -0.51
CA GLU A 59 -0.44 8.71 -0.44
C GLU A 59 -0.70 7.22 -0.28
N ILE A 60 -0.10 6.38 -1.15
CA ILE A 60 -0.21 4.92 -1.07
C ILE A 60 0.28 4.41 0.29
N SER A 61 1.41 4.94 0.78
CA SER A 61 1.96 4.56 2.09
C SER A 61 1.05 4.94 3.26
N THR A 62 0.37 6.08 3.15
CA THR A 62 -0.59 6.57 4.15
C THR A 62 -1.83 5.68 4.17
N ARG A 63 -2.38 5.33 3.00
CA ARG A 63 -3.52 4.41 2.87
C ARG A 63 -3.24 3.05 3.50
N VAL A 64 -2.08 2.46 3.20
CA VAL A 64 -1.65 1.18 3.82
C VAL A 64 -1.51 1.31 5.34
N SER A 65 -0.98 2.43 5.83
CA SER A 65 -0.78 2.64 7.27
C SER A 65 -2.11 2.81 8.02
N ALA A 66 -3.06 3.54 7.44
CA ALA A 66 -4.39 3.69 8.01
C ALA A 66 -5.12 2.34 8.12
N ILE A 67 -5.06 1.54 7.05
CA ILE A 67 -5.77 0.27 6.99
C ILE A 67 -5.08 -0.79 7.87
N ARG A 68 -3.76 -0.73 8.05
CA ARG A 68 -3.06 -1.58 9.03
C ARG A 68 -3.64 -1.42 10.45
N ALA A 69 -3.99 -0.21 10.85
CA ALA A 69 -4.57 0.01 12.19
C ALA A 69 -5.90 -0.72 12.34
N ILE A 70 -6.69 -0.75 11.26
CA ILE A 70 -7.99 -1.43 11.22
C ILE A 70 -7.80 -2.95 11.14
N CYS A 71 -6.93 -3.44 10.25
CA CYS A 71 -6.67 -4.86 10.08
C CYS A 71 -6.14 -5.54 11.34
N LEU A 72 -5.31 -4.86 12.15
CA LEU A 72 -4.88 -5.40 13.44
C LEU A 72 -6.04 -5.65 14.42
N ALA A 73 -7.19 -5.00 14.24
CA ALA A 73 -8.37 -5.14 15.09
C ALA A 73 -9.36 -6.20 14.59
N VAL A 74 -9.37 -6.52 13.29
CA VAL A 74 -10.39 -7.38 12.66
C VAL A 74 -9.85 -8.68 12.05
N GLU A 75 -8.53 -8.78 11.81
CA GLU A 75 -7.91 -9.91 11.10
C GLU A 75 -8.05 -11.24 11.85
N SER A 76 -8.67 -12.23 11.21
CA SER A 76 -8.74 -13.59 11.74
C SER A 76 -7.36 -14.28 11.73
N PRO A 77 -7.10 -15.21 12.68
CA PRO A 77 -5.86 -15.97 12.71
C PRO A 77 -5.55 -16.74 11.41
N ASP A 78 -6.59 -17.17 10.70
CA ASP A 78 -6.48 -18.00 9.50
C ASP A 78 -5.99 -17.19 8.29
N ASN A 79 -6.36 -15.91 8.19
CA ASN A 79 -5.96 -15.05 7.08
C ASN A 79 -4.64 -14.31 7.30
N LYS A 80 -4.15 -14.28 8.54
CA LYS A 80 -2.93 -13.57 8.96
C LYS A 80 -1.68 -13.92 8.15
N LYS A 81 -1.54 -15.18 7.74
CA LYS A 81 -0.40 -15.66 6.93
C LYS A 81 -0.46 -15.13 5.49
N CYS A 82 -1.66 -15.04 4.92
CA CYS A 82 -1.84 -14.53 3.57
C CYS A 82 -1.61 -13.01 3.55
N VAL A 83 -2.25 -12.26 4.44
CA VAL A 83 -2.04 -10.81 4.60
C VAL A 83 -0.56 -10.48 4.83
N ALA A 84 0.15 -11.26 5.65
CA ALA A 84 1.59 -11.10 5.84
C ALA A 84 2.41 -11.26 4.55
N THR A 85 1.99 -12.16 3.65
CA THR A 85 2.65 -12.40 2.36
C THR A 85 2.44 -11.21 1.42
N TYR A 86 1.21 -10.70 1.28
CA TYR A 86 0.92 -9.50 0.48
C TYR A 86 1.61 -8.26 1.05
N LYS A 87 1.61 -8.10 2.38
CA LYS A 87 2.35 -7.05 3.08
C LYS A 87 3.85 -7.11 2.79
N LYS A 88 4.44 -8.31 2.80
CA LYS A 88 5.87 -8.48 2.46
C LYS A 88 6.13 -7.98 1.05
N ARG A 89 5.33 -8.41 0.07
CA ARG A 89 5.43 -7.99 -1.34
C ARG A 89 5.40 -6.46 -1.49
N TYR A 90 4.39 -5.81 -0.92
CA TYR A 90 4.26 -4.35 -0.89
C TYR A 90 5.50 -3.67 -0.26
N LYS A 91 5.90 -4.11 0.93
CA LYS A 91 7.03 -3.51 1.65
C LYS A 91 8.35 -3.68 0.90
N THR A 92 8.57 -4.81 0.25
CA THR A 92 9.79 -5.04 -0.54
C THR A 92 9.92 -4.00 -1.64
N LEU A 93 8.85 -3.70 -2.39
CA LEU A 93 8.89 -2.65 -3.41
C LEU A 93 9.01 -1.26 -2.78
N ARG A 94 8.19 -0.95 -1.76
CA ARG A 94 8.21 0.37 -1.11
C ARG A 94 9.60 0.73 -0.56
N ASN A 95 10.31 -0.23 0.02
CA ASN A 95 11.65 -0.03 0.57
C ASN A 95 12.72 0.29 -0.50
N GLN A 96 12.44 0.00 -1.77
CA GLN A 96 13.33 0.30 -2.89
C GLN A 96 13.16 1.74 -3.38
N ILE A 97 12.10 2.42 -2.92
CA ILE A 97 11.81 3.82 -3.24
C ILE A 97 12.26 4.68 -2.07
N LYS A 98 13.38 5.37 -2.21
CA LYS A 98 13.86 6.30 -1.18
C LYS A 98 13.33 7.70 -1.49
N LEU A 99 12.19 8.07 -0.89
CA LEU A 99 11.52 9.36 -1.15
C LEU A 99 12.48 10.56 -1.06
N THR A 100 13.36 10.57 -0.05
CA THR A 100 14.37 11.62 0.08
C THR A 100 15.33 11.64 -1.11
N SER A 101 15.81 10.47 -1.55
CA SER A 101 16.67 10.34 -2.73
C SER A 101 15.95 10.73 -4.03
N VAL A 102 14.66 10.43 -4.16
CA VAL A 102 13.83 10.84 -5.31
C VAL A 102 13.70 12.36 -5.35
N LEU A 103 13.30 12.99 -4.23
CA LEU A 103 13.08 14.43 -4.14
C LEU A 103 14.35 15.25 -4.43
N VAL A 104 15.51 14.80 -3.93
CA VAL A 104 16.80 15.46 -4.20
C VAL A 104 17.40 15.07 -5.56
N GLY A 105 16.77 14.16 -6.31
CA GLY A 105 17.22 13.73 -7.64
C GLY A 105 18.34 12.67 -7.65
N ASN A 106 18.68 12.09 -6.50
CA ASN A 106 19.67 11.02 -6.39
C ASN A 106 19.11 9.64 -6.82
N GLN A 107 17.79 9.48 -6.82
CA GLN A 107 17.11 8.31 -7.37
C GLN A 107 16.22 8.77 -8.52
N THR A 108 16.65 8.49 -9.75
CA THR A 108 15.94 8.88 -10.98
C THR A 108 15.12 7.75 -11.58
N GLU A 109 15.23 6.54 -11.04
CA GLU A 109 14.45 5.37 -11.47
C GLU A 109 14.20 4.38 -10.33
N VAL A 110 13.18 3.55 -10.50
CA VAL A 110 12.91 2.34 -9.72
C VAL A 110 13.25 1.14 -10.59
N LYS A 111 14.27 0.37 -10.21
CA LYS A 111 14.82 -0.71 -11.04
C LYS A 111 13.74 -1.71 -11.51
N PRO A 112 13.46 -1.83 -12.83
CA PRO A 112 12.42 -2.73 -13.34
C PRO A 112 12.63 -4.20 -12.96
N ARG A 113 13.90 -4.64 -12.89
CA ARG A 113 14.26 -6.00 -12.45
C ARG A 113 13.77 -6.31 -11.04
N VAL A 114 13.72 -5.32 -10.16
CA VAL A 114 13.23 -5.49 -8.79
C VAL A 114 11.73 -5.72 -8.80
N ILE A 115 10.98 -4.93 -9.56
CA ILE A 115 9.53 -5.11 -9.74
C ILE A 115 9.24 -6.52 -10.28
N GLN A 116 9.94 -6.93 -11.33
CA GLN A 116 9.78 -8.24 -11.95
C GLN A 116 10.12 -9.39 -10.99
N SER A 117 11.22 -9.27 -10.23
CA SER A 117 11.61 -10.26 -9.23
C SER A 117 10.55 -10.43 -8.14
N ILE A 118 9.97 -9.33 -7.66
CA ILE A 118 8.94 -9.37 -6.61
C ILE A 118 7.66 -10.01 -7.14
N THR A 119 7.23 -9.64 -8.36
CA THR A 119 6.05 -10.24 -9.00
C THR A 119 6.24 -11.74 -9.21
N ASN A 120 7.42 -12.17 -9.69
CA ASN A 120 7.71 -13.58 -9.94
C ASN A 120 7.79 -14.39 -8.64
N GLU A 121 8.42 -13.87 -7.58
CA GLU A 121 8.42 -14.51 -6.25
C GLU A 121 6.99 -14.69 -5.76
N PHE A 122 6.15 -13.67 -5.92
CA PHE A 122 4.76 -13.69 -5.48
C PHE A 122 3.91 -14.73 -6.22
N SER A 123 4.05 -14.85 -7.54
CA SER A 123 3.31 -15.80 -8.37
C SER A 123 3.69 -17.28 -8.15
N SER A 124 4.72 -17.56 -7.34
CA SER A 124 5.14 -18.93 -7.04
C SER A 124 4.05 -19.72 -6.27
N LEU A 125 3.98 -21.03 -6.53
CA LEU A 125 3.05 -21.98 -5.89
C LEU A 125 3.06 -21.88 -4.35
N ILE A 126 4.20 -21.54 -3.74
CA ILE A 126 4.37 -21.43 -2.28
C ILE A 126 3.47 -20.34 -1.69
N ASN A 127 3.27 -19.22 -2.40
CA ASN A 127 2.44 -18.13 -1.90
C ASN A 127 0.95 -18.39 -2.16
N ARG A 128 0.60 -19.09 -3.25
CA ARG A 128 -0.77 -19.56 -3.51
C ARG A 128 -1.25 -20.54 -2.44
N VAL A 129 -0.39 -21.49 -2.04
CA VAL A 129 -0.66 -22.44 -0.95
C VAL A 129 -0.83 -21.73 0.40
N LYS A 130 -0.01 -20.69 0.68
CA LYS A 130 -0.13 -19.90 1.93
C LYS A 130 -1.41 -19.09 2.05
N CYS A 131 -2.07 -18.82 0.93
CA CYS A 131 -3.31 -18.06 0.85
C CYS A 131 -4.56 -18.93 0.70
N GLY A 132 -4.42 -20.25 0.57
CA GLY A 132 -5.56 -21.16 0.39
C GLY A 132 -6.20 -21.08 -1.00
N ASP A 133 -5.56 -20.40 -1.97
CA ASP A 133 -6.06 -20.18 -3.33
C ASP A 133 -5.62 -21.31 -4.30
N LEU A 134 -5.81 -22.57 -3.89
CA LEU A 134 -5.58 -23.76 -4.72
C LEU A 134 -6.84 -24.18 -5.49
#